data_AF-A0A497N512-F1
#
_entry.id   AF-A0A497N512-F1
#
_cell.length_a   1.000
_cell.length_b   1.000
_cell.length_c   1.000
_cell.angle_alpha   90.00
_cell.angle_beta   90.00
_cell.angle_gamma   90.00
#
_symmetry.space_group_name_H-M   'P 1'
#
loop_
_entity.id
_entity.type
_entity.pdbx_description
1 polymer ?
#
loop_
_entity_poly.entity_id
_entity_poly.type
_entity_poly.pdbx_seq_one_letter_code
_entity_poly.pdbx_strand_id
1 'polypeptide(L)'
;MLKVPERGVHNYTSRLLLGKSFDEVHRVLDAPVKFLGSKHRVLYHEPVEAALIGFEIAGFEGALAALMHVTVDELCSRDKRMKNLIKRVRSI
;
A
#
# COMPACT_ATOMS: atom_id res chain seq x y z
N MET A 1 15.54 -8.93 6.23
CA MET A 1 14.12 -9.36 6.23
C MET A 1 13.26 -8.11 6.39
N LEU A 2 12.71 -7.56 5.31
CA LEU A 2 11.76 -6.44 5.37
C LEU A 2 10.72 -6.72 4.28
N LYS A 3 9.64 -7.43 4.63
CA LYS A 3 8.59 -7.82 3.67
C LYS A 3 7.50 -6.77 3.49
N VAL A 4 7.43 -5.76 4.35
CA VAL A 4 6.39 -4.71 4.36
C VAL A 4 7.01 -3.39 3.92
N PRO A 5 6.53 -2.71 2.87
CA PRO A 5 6.82 -1.30 2.65
C PRO A 5 6.29 -0.48 3.82
N GLU A 6 6.96 0.61 4.15
CA GLU A 6 6.45 1.49 5.21
C GLU A 6 5.19 2.19 4.70
N ARG A 7 4.22 2.49 5.57
CA ARG A 7 3.04 3.30 5.21
C ARG A 7 3.39 4.59 4.45
N GLY A 8 4.52 5.21 4.80
CA GLY A 8 5.04 6.38 4.09
C GLY A 8 5.34 6.14 2.61
N VAL A 9 5.71 4.92 2.20
CA VAL A 9 5.86 4.53 0.79
C VAL A 9 4.51 4.57 0.08
N HIS A 10 3.47 3.98 0.66
CA HIS A 10 2.13 3.98 0.07
C HIS A 10 1.56 5.39 -0.05
N ASN A 11 1.67 6.17 1.03
CA ASN A 11 1.29 7.57 1.03
C ASN A 11 2.02 8.38 -0.04
N TYR A 12 3.32 8.13 -0.22
CA TYR A 12 4.13 8.79 -1.25
C TYR A 12 3.66 8.41 -2.65
N THR A 13 3.49 7.11 -2.94
CA THR A 13 3.03 6.65 -4.26
C THR A 13 1.64 7.18 -4.59
N SER A 14 0.73 7.20 -3.61
CA SER A 14 -0.61 7.74 -3.79
C SER A 14 -0.60 9.25 -4.02
N ARG A 15 0.25 10.02 -3.31
CA ARG A 15 0.41 11.46 -3.59
C ARG A 15 0.92 11.70 -5.01
N LEU A 16 1.88 10.90 -5.46
CA LEU A 16 2.49 11.05 -6.78
C LEU A 16 1.49 10.78 -7.91
N LEU A 17 0.64 9.76 -7.78
CA LEU A 17 -0.23 9.30 -8.87
C LEU A 17 -1.68 9.78 -8.75
N LEU A 18 -2.17 9.99 -7.53
CA LEU A 18 -3.57 10.35 -7.24
C LEU A 18 -3.70 11.73 -6.57
N GLY A 19 -2.59 12.45 -6.37
CA GLY A 19 -2.60 13.81 -5.80
C GLY A 19 -2.81 13.91 -4.29
N LYS A 20 -3.09 12.81 -3.57
CA LYS A 20 -3.24 12.79 -2.09
C LYS A 20 -2.81 11.44 -1.49
N SER A 21 -2.55 11.38 -0.17
CA SER A 21 -1.92 10.20 0.45
C SER A 21 -2.83 9.03 0.80
N PHE A 22 -4.15 9.22 0.93
CA PHE A 22 -5.08 8.15 1.36
C PHE A 22 -4.59 7.37 2.60
N ASP A 23 -4.06 8.08 3.60
CA ASP A 23 -3.42 7.46 4.77
C ASP A 23 -4.36 6.49 5.52
N GLU A 24 -5.65 6.82 5.57
CA GLU A 24 -6.65 5.96 6.18
C GLU A 24 -6.84 4.64 5.44
N VAL A 25 -6.91 4.67 4.10
CA VAL A 25 -6.98 3.45 3.26
C VAL A 25 -5.78 2.56 3.58
N HIS A 26 -4.57 3.11 3.50
CA HIS A 26 -3.35 2.35 3.76
C HIS A 26 -3.27 1.85 5.21
N ARG A 27 -3.75 2.63 6.18
CA ARG A 27 -3.81 2.22 7.60
C ARG A 27 -4.73 1.02 7.81
N VAL A 28 -5.87 0.96 7.13
CA VAL A 28 -6.83 -0.15 7.24
C VAL A 28 -6.26 -1.40 6.59
N LEU A 29 -5.71 -1.30 5.37
CA LEU A 29 -5.09 -2.44 4.69
C LEU A 29 -3.90 -3.01 5.47
N ASP A 30 -3.09 -2.14 6.10
CA ASP A 30 -1.96 -2.53 6.93
C ASP A 30 -2.34 -2.95 8.36
N ALA A 31 -3.59 -2.78 8.80
CA ALA A 31 -3.99 -3.09 10.17
C ALA A 31 -3.61 -4.52 10.61
N PRO A 32 -3.68 -5.55 9.74
CA PRO A 32 -3.24 -6.90 10.06
C PRO A 32 -1.76 -7.08 10.38
N VAL A 33 -0.90 -6.11 10.07
CA VAL A 33 0.53 -6.14 10.47
C VAL A 33 0.68 -6.30 11.98
N LYS A 34 -0.24 -5.73 12.78
CA LYS A 34 -0.18 -5.78 14.25
C LYS A 34 -0.27 -7.21 14.82
N PHE A 35 -0.90 -8.13 14.10
CA PHE A 35 -1.13 -9.51 14.57
C PHE A 35 -0.51 -10.59 13.65
N LEU A 36 -0.34 -10.33 12.35
CA LEU A 36 0.25 -11.27 11.38
C LEU A 36 1.69 -10.92 10.96
N GLY A 37 2.18 -9.73 11.31
CA GLY A 37 3.50 -9.24 10.89
C GLY A 37 3.67 -9.30 9.37
N SER A 38 4.70 -10.02 8.89
CA SER A 38 4.96 -10.14 7.45
C SER A 38 3.90 -10.90 6.65
N LYS A 39 2.96 -11.59 7.32
CA LYS A 39 1.85 -12.33 6.68
C LYS A 39 0.55 -11.50 6.61
N HIS A 40 0.58 -10.21 6.93
CA HIS A 40 -0.62 -9.35 6.92
C HIS A 40 -1.38 -9.36 5.58
N ARG A 41 -0.67 -9.55 4.45
CA ARG A 41 -1.25 -9.65 3.10
C ARG A 41 -2.18 -10.83 2.85
N VAL A 42 -2.36 -11.72 3.83
CA VAL A 42 -3.39 -12.75 3.73
C VAL A 42 -4.78 -12.14 3.90
N LEU A 43 -4.89 -10.97 4.54
CA LEU A 43 -6.13 -10.22 4.73
C LEU A 43 -6.05 -8.89 3.98
N TYR A 44 -7.15 -8.48 3.36
CA TYR A 44 -7.34 -7.16 2.73
C TYR A 44 -6.44 -6.87 1.52
N HIS A 45 -5.71 -7.86 1.01
CA HIS A 45 -4.78 -7.69 -0.12
C HIS A 45 -5.16 -8.52 -1.34
N GLU A 46 -6.33 -9.15 -1.33
CA GLU A 46 -6.96 -9.60 -2.56
C GLU A 46 -7.47 -8.36 -3.33
N PRO A 47 -7.22 -8.22 -4.65
CA PRO A 47 -7.54 -7.00 -5.39
C PRO A 47 -8.98 -6.50 -5.27
N VAL A 48 -9.98 -7.39 -5.33
CA VAL A 48 -11.40 -7.01 -5.21
C VAL A 48 -11.71 -6.57 -3.79
N GLU A 49 -11.28 -7.34 -2.78
CA GLU A 49 -11.44 -6.99 -1.36
C GLU A 49 -10.79 -5.63 -1.04
N ALA A 50 -9.55 -5.42 -1.46
CA ALA A 50 -8.81 -4.18 -1.26
C ALA A 50 -9.53 -3.00 -1.91
N ALA A 51 -9.96 -3.15 -3.17
CA ALA A 51 -10.70 -2.12 -3.89
C ALA A 51 -12.01 -1.74 -3.18
N LEU A 52 -12.76 -2.73 -2.68
CA LEU A 52 -13.98 -2.48 -1.91
C LEU A 52 -13.70 -1.71 -0.62
N ILE A 53 -12.69 -2.12 0.15
CA ILE A 53 -12.28 -1.40 1.38
C ILE A 53 -11.89 0.04 1.05
N GLY A 54 -11.10 0.25 -0.01
CA GLY A 54 -10.72 1.57 -0.48
C GLY A 54 -11.93 2.41 -0.89
N PHE A 55 -12.88 1.81 -1.59
CA PHE A 55 -14.11 2.46 -2.04
C PHE A 55 -14.98 2.92 -0.86
N GLU A 56 -15.18 2.06 0.13
CA GLU A 56 -15.94 2.41 1.34
C GLU A 56 -15.33 3.58 2.12
N ILE A 57 -13.99 3.71 2.10
CA ILE A 57 -13.30 4.78 2.83
C ILE A 57 -13.31 6.11 2.06
N ALA A 58 -13.07 6.10 0.74
CA ALA A 58 -12.83 7.34 -0.01
C ALA A 58 -13.37 7.33 -1.45
N GLY A 59 -14.36 6.49 -1.75
CA GLY A 59 -14.97 6.37 -3.07
C GLY A 59 -14.00 5.83 -4.13
N PHE A 60 -14.24 6.17 -5.39
CA PHE A 60 -13.48 5.65 -6.53
C PHE A 60 -11.95 5.84 -6.37
N GLU A 61 -11.51 7.02 -5.91
CA GLU A 61 -10.08 7.26 -5.73
C GLU A 61 -9.48 6.42 -4.58
N GLY A 62 -10.29 6.11 -3.55
CA GLY A 62 -9.89 5.20 -2.48
C GLY A 62 -9.70 3.77 -2.98
N ALA A 63 -10.56 3.30 -3.88
CA ALA A 63 -10.40 2.00 -4.55
C ALA A 63 -9.09 1.94 -5.35
N LEU A 64 -8.78 3.01 -6.10
CA LEU A 64 -7.51 3.13 -6.82
C LEU A 64 -6.30 3.12 -5.86
N ALA A 65 -6.38 3.86 -4.75
CA ALA A 65 -5.32 3.88 -3.75
C ALA A 65 -5.09 2.49 -3.12
N ALA A 66 -6.16 1.72 -2.88
CA ALA A 66 -6.06 0.36 -2.37
C ALA A 66 -5.44 -0.62 -3.37
N LEU A 67 -5.83 -0.57 -4.65
CA LEU A 67 -5.21 -1.37 -5.70
C LEU A 67 -3.73 -1.02 -5.89
N MET A 68 -3.40 0.28 -5.83
CA MET A 68 -2.02 0.76 -5.85
C MET A 68 -1.23 0.25 -4.65
N HIS A 69 -1.82 0.21 -3.45
CA HIS A 69 -1.20 -0.35 -2.26
C HIS A 69 -0.76 -1.80 -2.50
N VAL A 70 -1.69 -2.66 -2.94
CA VAL A 70 -1.42 -4.08 -3.27
C VAL A 70 -0.32 -4.19 -4.33
N THR A 71 -0.40 -3.38 -5.39
CA THR A 71 0.58 -3.39 -6.49
C THR A 71 1.99 -3.02 -6.02
N VAL A 72 2.12 -1.97 -5.19
CA VAL A 72 3.40 -1.54 -4.62
C VAL A 72 3.98 -2.61 -3.71
N ASP A 73 3.13 -3.31 -2.96
CA ASP A 73 3.51 -4.41 -2.10
C ASP A 73 4.08 -5.60 -2.87
N GLU A 74 3.42 -5.98 -3.97
CA GLU A 74 3.91 -7.01 -4.87
C GLU A 74 5.22 -6.63 -5.54
N LEU A 75 5.31 -5.42 -6.11
CA LEU A 75 6.51 -4.93 -6.80
C LEU A 75 7.72 -4.91 -5.85
N CYS A 76 7.56 -4.35 -4.65
CA CYS A 76 8.62 -4.30 -3.64
C CYS A 76 9.04 -5.68 -3.12
N SER A 77 8.17 -6.68 -3.27
CA SER A 77 8.44 -8.06 -2.85
C SER A 77 9.12 -8.89 -3.92
N ARG A 78 8.77 -8.66 -5.20
CA ARG A 78 9.38 -9.30 -6.36
C ARG A 78 10.78 -8.73 -6.65
N ASP A 79 10.96 -7.41 -6.52
CA ASP A 79 12.23 -6.75 -6.81
C ASP A 79 12.71 -5.82 -5.68
N LYS A 80 13.80 -6.25 -5.01
CA LYS A 80 14.46 -5.46 -3.96
C LYS A 80 15.06 -4.16 -4.50
N ARG A 81 15.44 -4.09 -5.78
CA ARG A 81 15.97 -2.87 -6.41
C ARG A 81 14.87 -1.83 -6.51
N MET A 82 13.69 -2.22 -7.00
CA MET A 82 12.51 -1.35 -7.06
C MET A 82 12.15 -0.80 -5.67
N LYS A 83 12.17 -1.67 -4.65
CA LYS A 83 11.96 -1.26 -3.26
C LYS A 83 12.94 -0.16 -2.82
N ASN A 84 14.24 -0.36 -3.09
CA ASN A 84 15.28 0.59 -2.72
C ASN A 84 15.16 1.91 -3.50
N LEU A 85 14.77 1.83 -4.77
CA LEU A 85 14.53 3.00 -5.62
C LEU A 85 13.38 3.85 -5.06
N ILE A 86 12.23 3.26 -4.79
CA ILE A 86 11.06 3.98 -4.25
C ILE A 86 11.40 4.64 -2.91
N LYS A 87 12.13 3.93 -2.04
CA LYS A 87 12.61 4.51 -0.77
C LYS A 87 13.55 5.69 -1.00
N ARG A 88 14.46 5.61 -1.98
CA ARG A 88 15.41 6.68 -2.28
C ARG A 88 14.70 7.91 -2.82
N VAL A 89 13.75 7.73 -3.74
CA VAL A 89 12.98 8.85 -4.32
C VAL A 89 12.11 9.53 -3.26
N ARG A 90 11.50 8.76 -2.34
CA ARG A 90 10.73 9.32 -1.21
C ARG A 90 11.56 10.20 -0.26
N SER A 91 12.87 9.91 -0.14
CA SER A 91 13.77 10.62 0.78
C SER A 91 14.37 11.91 0.19
N ILE A 92 14.06 12.23 -1.07
CA ILE A 92 14.40 13.49 -1.74
C ILE A 92 13.23 14.44 -1.57
#